data_AF-G8JSM6-F1
#
_entry.id   AF-G8JSM6-F1
#
_cell.length_a   1.000
_cell.length_b   1.000
_cell.length_c   1.000
_cell.angle_alpha   90.00
_cell.angle_beta   90.00
_cell.angle_gamma   90.00
#
_symmetry.space_group_name_H-M   'P 1'
#
loop_
_entity.id
_entity.type
_entity.pdbx_description
1 polymer ?
#
loop_
_entity_poly.entity_id
_entity_poly.type
_entity_poly.pdbx_seq_one_letter_code
_entity_poly.pdbx_strand_id
1 'polypeptide(L)'
;MVYKETMNDSDSEIHSPAVGMIPSPTDVGALANRINFCTRDMHTKADAFVMGKMALAMRHGFIYRQGILAFYYIFHAVEQQIDRLLETPSTKEELQISAILRQFWCEEFRRSGRLLRDLEFFYHHEYPTQNELQQFLNDFELPPKLQRFVDFIRDKTMENPSTILAYCHVLYNALFAGGKVMRSNIYRNIGLFPKPKGISAAESSRNGTNFFTFSDDGVDEENKLRWQYKKNYELATREGLDENQKLEIIDVSIANFQAVMDILGEIGETNKKELMNIFSFKLLTFLSNEWRYNQKLSSEVKQALAIAVFFINFLMIYFTLRTIFW
;
A
#
# COMPACT_ATOMS: atom_id res chain seq x y z
N MET A 1 -14.36 74.79 41.73
CA MET A 1 -14.73 73.39 42.01
C MET A 1 -13.80 72.51 41.19
N VAL A 2 -12.67 72.05 41.72
CA VAL A 2 -12.45 70.93 42.67
C VAL A 2 -12.08 69.65 41.90
N TYR A 3 -10.79 69.29 42.04
CA TYR A 3 -10.12 67.97 42.07
C TYR A 3 -10.16 67.03 40.84
N LYS A 4 -9.03 66.54 40.30
CA LYS A 4 -7.95 65.64 40.77
C LYS A 4 -8.25 64.13 40.59
N GLU A 5 -7.39 63.50 39.78
CA GLU A 5 -6.65 62.24 40.04
C GLU A 5 -7.32 60.84 40.15
N THR A 6 -6.80 59.95 39.28
CA THR A 6 -6.16 58.63 39.54
C THR A 6 -6.95 57.31 39.64
N MET A 7 -6.18 56.26 39.27
CA MET A 7 -6.29 54.80 39.47
C MET A 7 -7.03 54.06 38.35
N ASN A 8 -6.35 53.30 37.47
CA ASN A 8 -5.51 52.11 37.67
C ASN A 8 -6.30 50.97 38.31
N ASP A 9 -6.76 50.05 37.48
CA ASP A 9 -7.14 48.72 37.90
C ASP A 9 -6.42 47.71 37.02
N SER A 10 -5.45 47.05 37.64
CA SER A 10 -4.78 45.87 37.18
C SER A 10 -5.65 44.67 37.53
N ASP A 11 -6.17 43.95 36.55
CA ASP A 11 -6.55 42.54 36.68
C ASP A 11 -6.72 41.93 35.28
N SER A 12 -5.75 41.14 34.85
CA SER A 12 -5.90 39.69 34.72
C SER A 12 -6.40 39.26 33.34
N GLU A 13 -5.47 39.04 32.41
CA GLU A 13 -5.66 38.00 31.40
C GLU A 13 -4.45 37.06 31.45
N ILE A 14 -4.58 36.08 32.34
CA ILE A 14 -3.85 34.83 32.26
C ILE A 14 -4.21 34.25 30.89
N HIS A 15 -3.26 34.30 29.95
CA HIS A 15 -3.37 33.60 28.68
C HIS A 15 -3.61 32.12 28.95
N SER A 16 -4.87 31.69 28.79
CA SER A 16 -5.22 30.27 28.73
C SER A 16 -4.56 29.66 27.50
N PRO A 17 -3.98 28.45 27.60
CA PRO A 17 -3.43 27.76 26.44
C PRO A 17 -4.57 27.44 25.48
N ALA A 18 -4.40 27.84 24.22
CA ALA A 18 -5.42 27.70 23.19
C ALA A 18 -5.78 26.23 22.96
N VAL A 19 -7.08 25.95 23.06
CA VAL A 19 -7.74 24.69 22.69
C VAL A 19 -7.33 24.28 21.28
N GLY A 20 -6.88 23.03 21.12
CA GLY A 20 -6.28 22.45 19.92
C GLY A 20 -6.99 22.77 18.60
N MET A 21 -6.52 23.81 17.94
CA MET A 21 -6.91 24.19 16.59
C MET A 21 -6.23 23.25 15.59
N ILE A 22 -6.99 22.59 14.73
CA ILE A 22 -6.44 21.79 13.63
C ILE A 22 -5.63 22.75 12.73
N PRO A 23 -4.33 22.50 12.49
CA PRO A 23 -3.49 23.39 11.71
C PRO A 23 -4.02 23.55 10.28
N SER A 24 -3.85 24.75 9.70
CA SER A 24 -4.16 24.99 8.29
C SER A 24 -3.41 23.97 7.41
N PRO A 25 -3.98 23.46 6.30
CA PRO A 25 -3.25 22.66 5.31
C PRO A 25 -1.99 23.33 4.75
N THR A 26 -1.85 24.65 4.92
CA THR A 26 -0.67 25.44 4.54
C THR A 26 0.30 25.70 5.69
N ASP A 27 0.03 25.19 6.90
CA ASP A 27 0.94 25.29 8.02
C ASP A 27 2.11 24.34 7.77
N VAL A 28 3.20 24.86 7.20
CA VAL A 28 4.45 24.12 7.00
C VAL A 28 5.17 23.82 8.32
N GLY A 29 4.68 24.28 9.48
CA GLY A 29 5.16 23.85 10.80
C GLY A 29 4.59 22.50 11.23
N ALA A 30 3.48 22.06 10.63
CA ALA A 30 2.82 20.78 10.87
C ALA A 30 3.54 19.62 10.17
N LEU A 31 3.84 18.53 10.89
CA LEU A 31 4.61 17.42 10.34
C LEU A 31 3.89 16.75 9.15
N ALA A 32 2.58 16.52 9.24
CA ALA A 32 1.83 15.90 8.15
C ALA A 32 1.87 16.74 6.87
N ASN A 33 1.76 18.06 6.99
CA ASN A 33 1.84 18.98 5.86
C ASN A 33 3.25 19.01 5.26
N ARG A 34 4.29 19.00 6.10
CA ARG A 34 5.69 18.93 5.65
C ARG A 34 5.97 17.66 4.87
N ILE A 35 5.54 16.50 5.39
CA ILE A 35 5.67 15.24 4.66
C ILE A 35 4.97 15.35 3.30
N ASN A 36 3.70 15.78 3.27
CA ASN A 36 2.96 15.91 2.01
C ASN A 36 3.63 16.86 1.02
N PHE A 37 4.22 17.95 1.49
CA PHE A 37 4.97 18.89 0.65
C PHE A 37 6.25 18.26 0.10
N CYS A 38 7.09 17.69 0.96
CA CYS A 38 8.36 17.09 0.60
C CYS A 38 8.21 15.84 -0.27
N THR A 39 7.12 15.08 -0.12
CA THR A 39 6.87 13.86 -0.88
C THR A 39 5.96 14.06 -2.08
N ARG A 40 5.49 15.29 -2.38
CA ARG A 40 4.46 15.52 -3.40
C ARG A 40 4.83 14.93 -4.76
N ASP A 41 6.03 15.21 -5.24
CA ASP A 41 6.47 14.77 -6.57
C ASP A 41 6.70 13.25 -6.61
N MET A 42 7.18 12.68 -5.51
CA MET A 42 7.33 11.23 -5.35
C MET A 42 5.97 10.53 -5.29
N HIS A 43 5.00 11.09 -4.56
CA HIS A 43 3.63 10.60 -4.48
C HIS A 43 2.98 10.56 -5.86
N THR A 44 3.06 11.65 -6.64
CA THR A 44 2.52 11.68 -8.01
C THR A 44 3.14 10.60 -8.90
N LYS A 45 4.46 10.39 -8.82
CA LYS A 45 5.16 9.34 -9.57
C LYS A 45 4.74 7.93 -9.11
N ALA A 46 4.71 7.71 -7.80
CA ALA A 46 4.34 6.45 -7.19
C ALA A 46 2.89 6.08 -7.52
N ASP A 47 1.95 7.02 -7.42
CA ASP A 47 0.54 6.81 -7.79
C ASP A 47 0.41 6.37 -9.23
N ALA A 48 1.04 7.08 -10.17
CA ALA A 48 1.00 6.71 -11.59
C ALA A 48 1.60 5.31 -11.83
N PHE A 49 2.72 5.00 -11.17
CA PHE A 49 3.39 3.72 -11.27
C PHE A 49 2.54 2.57 -10.71
N VAL A 50 2.04 2.72 -9.48
CA VAL A 50 1.17 1.76 -8.80
C VAL A 50 -0.08 1.53 -9.63
N MET A 51 -0.76 2.59 -10.09
CA MET A 51 -1.96 2.44 -10.93
C MET A 51 -1.66 1.71 -12.24
N GLY A 52 -0.53 1.98 -12.88
CA GLY A 52 -0.09 1.25 -14.08
C GLY A 52 0.17 -0.23 -13.83
N LYS A 53 0.91 -0.56 -12.76
CA LYS A 53 1.17 -1.95 -12.35
C LYS A 53 -0.12 -2.68 -11.96
N MET A 54 -1.02 -1.99 -11.29
CA MET A 54 -2.31 -2.53 -10.88
C MET A 54 -3.22 -2.78 -12.07
N ALA A 55 -3.25 -1.90 -13.07
CA ALA A 55 -3.99 -2.15 -14.31
C ALA A 55 -3.52 -3.43 -15.03
N LEU A 56 -2.21 -3.74 -14.98
CA LEU A 56 -1.66 -4.99 -15.48
C LEU A 56 -2.05 -6.18 -14.58
N ALA A 57 -1.87 -6.04 -13.27
CA ALA A 57 -2.21 -7.08 -12.28
C ALA A 57 -3.70 -7.43 -12.32
N MET A 58 -4.58 -6.46 -12.60
CA MET A 58 -6.02 -6.66 -12.74
C MET A 58 -6.42 -7.55 -13.93
N ARG A 59 -5.49 -7.85 -14.84
CA ARG A 59 -5.69 -8.84 -15.91
C ARG A 59 -5.27 -10.26 -15.49
N HIS A 60 -4.53 -10.39 -14.39
CA HIS A 60 -3.84 -11.60 -13.98
C HIS A 60 -3.83 -11.75 -12.46
N GLY A 61 -4.77 -12.53 -11.91
CA GLY A 61 -4.91 -12.73 -10.45
C GLY A 61 -3.63 -13.21 -9.75
N PHE A 62 -2.79 -14.02 -10.43
CA PHE A 62 -1.51 -14.47 -9.87
C PHE A 62 -0.49 -13.33 -9.67
N ILE A 63 -0.54 -12.27 -10.49
CA ILE A 63 0.30 -11.06 -10.32
C ILE A 63 -0.24 -10.22 -9.16
N TYR A 64 -1.57 -10.06 -9.11
CA TYR A 64 -2.22 -9.28 -8.05
C TYR A 64 -1.90 -9.84 -6.66
N ARG A 65 -2.01 -11.15 -6.46
CA ARG A 65 -1.75 -11.79 -5.17
C ARG A 65 -0.28 -11.68 -4.72
N GLN A 66 0.68 -11.55 -5.64
CA GLN A 66 2.08 -11.27 -5.29
C GLN A 66 2.25 -9.85 -4.75
N GLY A 67 1.50 -8.88 -5.30
CA GLY A 67 1.45 -7.52 -4.74
C GLY A 67 0.88 -7.52 -3.33
N ILE A 68 -0.23 -8.23 -3.11
CA ILE A 68 -0.83 -8.42 -1.77
C ILE A 68 0.16 -9.08 -0.81
N LEU A 69 0.88 -10.12 -1.26
CA LEU A 69 1.91 -10.78 -0.47
C LEU A 69 3.03 -9.82 -0.06
N ALA A 70 3.50 -8.98 -0.99
CA ALA A 70 4.52 -7.98 -0.66
C ALA A 70 4.03 -6.96 0.37
N PHE A 71 2.79 -6.46 0.23
CA PHE A 71 2.20 -5.57 1.22
C PHE A 71 1.98 -6.25 2.57
N TYR A 72 1.67 -7.56 2.61
CA TYR A 72 1.59 -8.31 3.87
C TYR A 72 2.90 -8.18 4.66
N TYR A 73 4.05 -8.47 4.06
CA TYR A 73 5.33 -8.35 4.77
C TYR A 73 5.66 -6.92 5.18
N ILE A 74 5.36 -5.93 4.34
CA ILE A 74 5.58 -4.51 4.67
C ILE A 74 4.76 -4.10 5.90
N PHE A 75 3.44 -4.31 5.86
CA PHE A 75 2.56 -3.93 6.95
C PHE A 75 2.79 -4.77 8.20
N HIS A 76 3.13 -6.06 8.06
CA HIS A 76 3.49 -6.92 9.18
C HIS A 76 4.76 -6.41 9.88
N ALA A 77 5.80 -6.04 9.14
CA ALA A 77 7.02 -5.48 9.72
C ALA A 77 6.76 -4.16 10.45
N VAL A 78 5.97 -3.25 9.86
CA VAL A 78 5.58 -1.98 10.51
C VAL A 78 4.79 -2.24 11.79
N GLU A 79 3.79 -3.11 11.73
CA GLU A 79 2.92 -3.40 12.88
C GLU A 79 3.66 -4.12 14.01
N GLN A 80 4.62 -5.00 13.71
CA GLN A 80 5.51 -5.58 14.72
C GLN A 80 6.32 -4.50 15.46
N GLN A 81 6.78 -3.46 14.76
CA GLN A 81 7.51 -2.36 15.40
C GLN A 81 6.58 -1.46 16.22
N ILE A 82 5.34 -1.24 15.76
CA ILE A 82 4.31 -0.55 16.56
C ILE A 82 4.02 -1.33 17.84
N ASP A 83 3.80 -2.65 17.76
CA ASP A 83 3.54 -3.51 18.92
C ASP A 83 4.69 -3.45 19.91
N ARG A 84 5.93 -3.60 19.43
CA ARG A 84 7.13 -3.50 20.25
C ARG A 84 7.21 -2.17 21.02
N LEU A 85 6.94 -1.05 20.35
CA LEU A 85 6.97 0.29 20.95
C LEU A 85 5.80 0.53 21.92
N LEU A 86 4.64 -0.09 21.68
CA LEU A 86 3.48 0.01 22.57
C LEU A 86 3.63 -0.88 23.79
N GLU A 87 4.08 -2.12 23.64
CA GLU A 87 4.10 -3.13 24.70
C GLU A 87 5.38 -3.08 25.54
N THR A 88 6.54 -2.87 24.90
CA THR A 88 7.85 -2.99 25.54
C THR A 88 8.81 -1.82 25.24
N PRO A 89 8.39 -0.55 25.42
CA PRO A 89 9.30 0.58 25.27
C PRO A 89 10.38 0.57 26.37
N SER A 90 11.65 0.67 25.97
CA SER A 90 12.80 0.50 26.85
C SER A 90 13.64 1.76 27.03
N THR A 91 13.68 2.63 26.02
CA THR A 91 14.42 3.90 26.09
C THR A 91 13.48 5.09 26.32
N LYS A 92 14.05 6.25 26.66
CA LYS A 92 13.28 7.49 26.82
C LYS A 92 12.58 7.89 25.53
N GLU A 93 13.28 7.74 24.40
CA GLU A 93 12.78 8.02 23.07
C GLU A 93 11.64 7.05 22.71
N GLU A 94 11.79 5.76 23.01
CA GLU A 94 10.72 4.78 22.79
C GLU A 94 9.47 5.07 23.64
N LEU A 95 9.65 5.48 24.90
CA LEU A 95 8.53 5.90 25.76
C LEU A 95 7.82 7.14 25.21
N GLN A 96 8.57 8.11 24.68
CA GLN A 96 8.01 9.28 24.00
C GLN A 96 7.18 8.85 22.78
N ILE A 97 7.73 8.02 21.91
CA ILE A 97 7.02 7.56 20.70
C ILE A 97 5.82 6.68 21.04
N SER A 98 5.93 5.83 22.06
CA SER A 98 4.79 5.06 22.59
C SER A 98 3.64 5.96 23.02
N ALA A 99 3.95 7.06 23.74
CA ALA A 99 2.95 8.04 24.15
C ALA A 99 2.30 8.78 22.97
N ILE A 100 3.03 9.02 21.88
CA ILE A 100 2.49 9.59 20.64
C ILE A 100 1.58 8.58 19.93
N LEU A 101 2.05 7.34 19.73
CA LEU A 101 1.30 6.27 19.06
C LEU A 101 -0.06 6.03 19.72
N ARG A 102 -0.09 5.98 21.06
CA ARG A 102 -1.33 5.76 21.85
C ARG A 102 -2.42 6.81 21.63
N GLN A 103 -2.09 7.98 21.08
CA GLN A 103 -3.08 9.04 20.83
C GLN A 103 -3.87 8.83 19.54
N PHE A 104 -3.33 8.07 18.59
CA PHE A 104 -3.95 7.92 17.26
C PHE A 104 -4.02 6.49 16.74
N TRP A 105 -3.25 5.56 17.29
CA TRP A 105 -3.22 4.17 16.84
C TRP A 105 -4.32 3.33 17.53
N CYS A 106 -5.05 2.54 16.74
CA CYS A 106 -6.06 1.60 17.21
C CYS A 106 -6.11 0.34 16.33
N GLU A 107 -6.78 -0.70 16.84
CA GLU A 107 -6.82 -2.02 16.21
C GLU A 107 -7.45 -2.01 14.81
N GLU A 108 -8.44 -1.15 14.58
CA GLU A 108 -9.09 -0.99 13.28
C GLU A 108 -8.11 -0.53 12.19
N PHE A 109 -6.97 0.07 12.53
CA PHE A 109 -5.97 0.45 11.54
C PHE A 109 -5.09 -0.70 11.07
N ARG A 110 -4.97 -1.78 11.85
CA ARG A 110 -4.10 -2.91 11.49
C ARG A 110 -4.49 -3.53 10.16
N ARG A 111 -3.51 -3.70 9.29
CA ARG A 111 -3.62 -4.23 7.93
C ARG A 111 -3.04 -5.63 7.80
N SER A 112 -2.06 -6.04 8.61
CA SER A 112 -1.44 -7.36 8.46
C SER A 112 -2.47 -8.50 8.54
N GLY A 113 -3.36 -8.46 9.53
CA GLY A 113 -4.47 -9.42 9.65
C GLY A 113 -5.51 -9.33 8.53
N ARG A 114 -5.76 -8.13 7.99
CA ARG A 114 -6.65 -7.94 6.82
C ARG A 114 -6.02 -8.50 5.54
N LEU A 115 -4.72 -8.30 5.35
CA LEU A 115 -3.93 -8.86 4.25
C LEU A 115 -3.84 -10.38 4.35
N LEU A 116 -3.70 -10.94 5.56
CA LEU A 116 -3.72 -12.39 5.75
C LEU A 116 -5.02 -13.01 5.25
N ARG A 117 -6.18 -12.42 5.58
CA ARG A 117 -7.48 -12.88 5.04
C ARG A 117 -7.56 -12.80 3.52
N ASP A 118 -7.01 -11.75 2.92
CA ASP A 118 -6.92 -11.64 1.48
C ASP A 118 -6.04 -12.76 0.90
N LEU A 119 -4.90 -13.07 1.53
CA LEU A 119 -4.00 -14.16 1.12
C LEU A 119 -4.63 -15.54 1.28
N GLU A 120 -5.37 -15.78 2.38
CA GLU A 120 -6.18 -16.99 2.58
C GLU A 120 -7.13 -17.19 1.40
N PHE A 121 -7.76 -16.12 0.93
CA PHE A 121 -8.62 -16.19 -0.24
C PHE A 121 -7.84 -16.45 -1.54
N PHE A 122 -6.76 -15.71 -1.79
CA PHE A 122 -6.01 -15.78 -3.06
C PHE A 122 -5.17 -17.05 -3.25
N TYR A 123 -4.74 -17.67 -2.16
CA TYR A 123 -3.91 -18.87 -2.16
C TYR A 123 -4.67 -20.11 -1.68
N HIS A 124 -5.98 -20.03 -1.48
CA HIS A 124 -6.79 -21.16 -0.98
C HIS A 124 -6.59 -22.48 -1.76
N HIS A 125 -6.34 -22.41 -3.06
CA HIS A 125 -6.11 -23.61 -3.87
C HIS A 125 -4.76 -24.27 -3.61
N GLU A 126 -3.73 -23.48 -3.30
CA GLU A 126 -2.38 -23.95 -2.98
C GLU A 126 -2.23 -24.29 -1.50
N TYR A 127 -2.86 -23.51 -0.62
CA TYR A 127 -2.82 -23.63 0.83
C TYR A 127 -4.26 -23.60 1.39
N PRO A 128 -4.99 -24.72 1.34
CA PRO A 128 -6.39 -24.78 1.77
C PRO A 128 -6.63 -24.45 3.24
N THR A 129 -5.63 -24.64 4.09
CA THR A 129 -5.70 -24.36 5.52
C THR A 129 -4.85 -23.16 5.91
N GLN A 130 -5.27 -22.46 6.97
CA GLN A 130 -4.51 -21.34 7.52
C GLN A 130 -3.11 -21.75 7.99
N ASN A 131 -2.95 -22.98 8.51
CA ASN A 131 -1.64 -23.49 8.95
C ASN A 131 -0.67 -23.68 7.77
N GLU A 132 -1.15 -24.25 6.65
CA GLU A 132 -0.33 -24.40 5.44
C GLU A 132 0.06 -23.04 4.87
N LEU A 133 -0.88 -22.08 4.85
CA LEU A 133 -0.58 -20.72 4.41
C LEU A 133 0.45 -20.07 5.32
N GLN A 134 0.30 -20.19 6.64
CA GLN A 134 1.24 -19.62 7.59
C GLN A 134 2.64 -20.24 7.43
N GLN A 135 2.72 -21.56 7.20
CA GLN A 135 3.99 -22.20 6.91
C GLN A 135 4.63 -21.64 5.63
N PHE A 136 3.84 -21.51 4.56
CA PHE A 136 4.31 -20.86 3.33
C PHE A 136 4.84 -19.45 3.60
N LEU A 137 4.10 -18.63 4.37
CA LEU A 137 4.51 -17.27 4.68
C LEU A 137 5.80 -17.20 5.53
N ASN A 138 6.02 -18.19 6.39
CA ASN A 138 7.24 -18.27 7.19
C ASN A 138 8.46 -18.71 6.36
N ASP A 139 8.24 -19.62 5.39
CA ASP A 139 9.29 -20.20 4.55
C ASP A 139 9.53 -19.42 3.25
N PHE A 140 8.71 -18.40 2.97
CA PHE A 140 8.78 -17.62 1.73
C PHE A 140 10.07 -16.80 1.64
N GLU A 141 10.88 -17.10 0.63
CA GLU A 141 12.07 -16.31 0.32
C GLU A 141 11.65 -14.96 -0.28
N LEU A 142 11.86 -13.88 0.49
CA LEU A 142 11.49 -12.54 0.07
C LEU A 142 12.37 -12.09 -1.11
N PRO A 143 11.77 -11.50 -2.17
CA PRO A 143 12.51 -10.83 -3.21
C PRO A 143 13.49 -9.79 -2.63
N PRO A 144 14.72 -9.65 -3.19
CA PRO A 144 15.77 -8.83 -2.59
C PRO A 144 15.37 -7.41 -2.20
N LYS A 145 14.58 -6.70 -3.03
CA LYS A 145 14.15 -5.34 -2.68
C LYS A 145 13.09 -5.33 -1.57
N LEU A 146 12.22 -6.33 -1.53
CA LEU A 146 11.23 -6.47 -0.45
C LEU A 146 11.94 -6.81 0.87
N GLN A 147 12.85 -7.78 0.87
CA GLN A 147 13.66 -8.14 2.05
C GLN A 147 14.38 -6.91 2.60
N ARG A 148 15.08 -6.17 1.71
CA ARG A 148 15.80 -4.95 2.09
C ARG A 148 14.91 -3.91 2.74
N PHE A 149 13.68 -3.75 2.27
CA PHE A 149 12.77 -2.77 2.84
C PHE A 149 12.16 -3.23 4.17
N VAL A 150 11.86 -4.52 4.33
CA VAL A 150 11.44 -5.11 5.61
C VAL A 150 12.55 -4.94 6.66
N ASP A 151 13.79 -5.22 6.29
CA ASP A 151 14.95 -4.99 7.16
C ASP A 151 15.13 -3.51 7.48
N PHE A 152 15.01 -2.63 6.48
CA PHE A 152 15.07 -1.18 6.68
C PHE A 152 14.02 -0.67 7.67
N ILE A 153 12.78 -1.16 7.62
CA ILE A 153 11.72 -0.82 8.59
C ILE A 153 12.17 -1.16 10.01
N ARG A 154 12.62 -2.41 10.22
CA ARG A 154 13.09 -2.88 11.53
C ARG A 154 14.30 -2.08 11.99
N ASP A 155 15.34 -2.02 11.18
CA ASP A 155 16.63 -1.47 11.58
C ASP A 155 16.52 0.04 11.84
N LYS A 156 15.80 0.78 10.98
CA LYS A 156 15.64 2.23 11.14
C LYS A 156 14.75 2.60 12.32
N THR A 157 13.74 1.79 12.66
CA THR A 157 12.90 2.02 13.85
C THR A 157 13.60 1.64 15.15
N MET A 158 14.54 0.68 15.11
CA MET A 158 15.42 0.38 16.24
C MET A 158 16.48 1.47 16.45
N GLU A 159 17.02 2.02 15.36
CA GLU A 159 17.98 3.14 15.39
C GLU A 159 17.32 4.44 15.85
N ASN A 160 16.16 4.77 15.29
CA ASN A 160 15.39 5.97 15.59
C ASN A 160 13.89 5.63 15.66
N PRO A 161 13.34 5.41 16.86
CA PRO A 161 11.94 5.05 17.08
C PRO A 161 10.94 6.00 16.43
N SER A 162 11.28 7.30 16.31
CA SER A 162 10.36 8.30 15.75
C SER A 162 10.01 8.03 14.29
N THR A 163 10.89 7.33 13.56
CA THR A 163 10.70 7.00 12.15
C THR A 163 9.51 6.07 11.90
N ILE A 164 8.99 5.38 12.92
CA ILE A 164 7.76 4.60 12.79
C ILE A 164 6.60 5.45 12.26
N LEU A 165 6.57 6.73 12.65
CA LEU A 165 5.54 7.69 12.29
C LEU A 165 5.54 8.00 10.78
N ALA A 166 6.68 7.87 10.10
CA ALA A 166 6.76 7.99 8.64
C ALA A 166 5.93 6.91 7.94
N TYR A 167 6.00 5.66 8.42
CA TYR A 167 5.22 4.54 7.87
C TYR A 167 3.74 4.71 8.20
N CYS A 168 3.41 5.12 9.43
CA CYS A 168 2.05 5.47 9.84
C CYS A 168 1.46 6.54 8.91
N HIS A 169 2.21 7.61 8.59
CA HIS A 169 1.71 8.65 7.70
C HIS A 169 1.61 8.17 6.25
N VAL A 170 2.69 7.67 5.65
CA VAL A 170 2.74 7.39 4.22
C VAL A 170 1.85 6.20 3.85
N LEU A 171 2.00 5.06 4.53
CA LEU A 171 1.33 3.82 4.13
C LEU A 171 -0.18 3.85 4.44
N TYR A 172 -0.57 4.29 5.64
CA TYR A 172 -1.98 4.28 6.04
C TYR A 172 -2.77 5.42 5.39
N ASN A 173 -2.19 6.62 5.23
CA ASN A 173 -2.88 7.68 4.48
C ASN A 173 -3.08 7.34 3.00
N ALA A 174 -2.13 6.62 2.39
CA ALA A 174 -2.30 6.12 1.03
C ALA A 174 -3.51 5.19 0.92
N LEU A 175 -3.77 4.33 1.91
CA LEU A 175 -4.96 3.48 1.95
C LEU A 175 -6.25 4.27 2.18
N PHE A 176 -6.23 5.26 3.06
CA PHE A 176 -7.40 6.11 3.29
C PHE A 176 -7.84 6.91 2.06
N ALA A 177 -6.88 7.34 1.23
CA ALA A 177 -7.15 8.10 0.02
C ALA A 177 -7.33 7.20 -1.22
N GLY A 178 -6.29 6.46 -1.58
CA GLY A 178 -6.23 5.62 -2.78
C GLY A 178 -6.93 4.27 -2.64
N GLY A 179 -7.08 3.75 -1.42
CA GLY A 179 -7.68 2.42 -1.18
C GLY A 179 -9.13 2.32 -1.65
N LYS A 180 -9.93 3.38 -1.53
CA LYS A 180 -11.32 3.41 -2.05
C LYS A 180 -11.37 3.29 -3.57
N VAL A 181 -10.46 3.98 -4.26
CA VAL A 181 -10.33 3.91 -5.72
C VAL A 181 -9.88 2.51 -6.12
N MET A 182 -8.91 1.95 -5.39
CA MET A 182 -8.42 0.60 -5.63
C MET A 182 -9.53 -0.46 -5.45
N ARG A 183 -10.27 -0.41 -4.34
CA ARG A 183 -11.42 -1.29 -4.06
C ARG A 183 -12.48 -1.22 -5.17
N SER A 184 -12.80 -0.01 -5.65
CA SER A 184 -13.72 0.19 -6.77
C SER A 184 -13.21 -0.41 -8.09
N ASN A 185 -11.90 -0.27 -8.37
CA ASN A 185 -11.29 -0.85 -9.56
C ASN A 185 -11.29 -2.39 -9.49
N ILE A 186 -10.96 -2.96 -8.34
CA ILE A 186 -10.95 -4.41 -8.13
C ILE A 186 -12.36 -5.00 -8.27
N TYR A 187 -13.38 -4.36 -7.66
CA TYR A 187 -14.77 -4.80 -7.77
C TYR A 187 -15.25 -4.87 -9.23
N ARG A 188 -14.79 -3.96 -10.09
CA ARG A 188 -15.10 -3.98 -11.53
C ARG A 188 -14.38 -5.08 -12.31
N ASN A 189 -13.36 -5.70 -11.73
CA ASN A 189 -12.51 -6.71 -12.37
C ASN A 189 -12.65 -8.07 -11.66
N ILE A 190 -13.88 -8.56 -11.51
CA ILE A 190 -14.22 -9.82 -10.79
C ILE A 190 -13.46 -11.05 -11.34
N GLY A 191 -13.03 -11.01 -12.61
CA GLY A 191 -12.20 -12.06 -13.21
C GLY A 191 -10.82 -12.25 -12.56
N LEU A 192 -10.45 -11.37 -11.62
CA LEU A 192 -9.25 -11.45 -10.78
C LEU A 192 -9.31 -12.53 -9.72
N PHE A 193 -10.50 -12.75 -9.18
CA PHE A 193 -10.66 -13.56 -7.99
C PHE A 193 -10.73 -15.03 -8.35
N PRO A 194 -10.20 -15.92 -7.49
CA PRO A 194 -10.56 -17.32 -7.52
C PRO A 194 -12.08 -17.44 -7.63
N LYS A 195 -12.58 -18.43 -8.39
CA LYS A 195 -14.01 -18.69 -8.54
C LYS A 195 -14.40 -19.93 -7.72
N PRO A 196 -14.41 -19.86 -6.38
CA PRO A 196 -14.95 -20.95 -5.58
C PRO A 196 -16.42 -21.17 -5.95
N LYS A 197 -16.82 -22.44 -6.05
CA LYS A 197 -18.20 -22.80 -6.41
C LYS A 197 -19.17 -22.27 -5.35
N GLY A 198 -20.24 -21.62 -5.79
CA GLY A 198 -21.33 -21.17 -4.91
C GLY A 198 -21.13 -19.78 -4.28
N ILE A 199 -20.00 -19.11 -4.51
CA ILE A 199 -19.75 -17.76 -4.00
C ILE A 199 -20.16 -16.72 -5.04
N SER A 200 -20.86 -15.67 -4.61
CA SER A 200 -21.24 -14.57 -5.51
C SER A 200 -20.03 -13.71 -5.91
N ALA A 201 -20.15 -12.97 -7.01
CA ALA A 201 -19.11 -12.01 -7.41
C ALA A 201 -18.83 -10.94 -6.34
N ALA A 202 -19.89 -10.45 -5.67
CA ALA A 202 -19.77 -9.46 -4.60
C ALA A 202 -19.07 -10.04 -3.37
N GLU A 203 -19.37 -11.29 -3.02
CA GLU A 203 -18.72 -12.00 -1.92
C GLU A 203 -17.25 -12.32 -2.22
N SER A 204 -16.94 -12.74 -3.44
CA SER A 204 -15.55 -12.92 -3.89
C SER A 204 -14.76 -11.62 -3.79
N SER A 205 -15.37 -10.49 -4.19
CA SER A 205 -14.74 -9.18 -4.05
C SER A 205 -14.55 -8.78 -2.60
N ARG A 206 -15.52 -9.06 -1.72
CA ARG A 206 -15.41 -8.76 -0.29
C ARG A 206 -14.26 -9.56 0.34
N ASN A 207 -14.17 -10.85 0.01
CA ASN A 207 -13.18 -11.76 0.60
C ASN A 207 -11.73 -11.49 0.14
N GLY A 208 -11.53 -10.77 -0.98
CA GLY A 208 -10.20 -10.42 -1.50
C GLY A 208 -9.88 -8.91 -1.51
N THR A 209 -10.63 -8.10 -0.75
CA THR A 209 -10.37 -6.66 -0.59
C THR A 209 -10.38 -6.19 0.88
N ASN A 210 -10.12 -7.11 1.81
CA ASN A 210 -10.05 -6.81 3.25
C ASN A 210 -8.97 -5.77 3.55
N PHE A 211 -7.83 -5.80 2.85
CA PHE A 211 -6.74 -4.84 3.02
C PHE A 211 -7.21 -3.39 2.93
N PHE A 212 -8.13 -3.10 2.01
CA PHE A 212 -8.68 -1.77 1.77
C PHE A 212 -9.90 -1.43 2.64
N THR A 213 -10.30 -2.31 3.56
CA THR A 213 -11.52 -2.17 4.37
C THR A 213 -11.13 -1.98 5.84
N PHE A 214 -11.45 -0.82 6.40
CA PHE A 214 -11.02 -0.44 7.76
C PHE A 214 -12.06 -0.78 8.84
N SER A 215 -13.35 -0.75 8.47
CA SER A 215 -14.44 -1.12 9.37
C SER A 215 -15.42 -2.01 8.61
N ASP A 216 -15.95 -3.02 9.31
CA ASP A 216 -17.01 -3.89 8.81
C ASP A 216 -18.40 -3.23 8.99
N ASP A 217 -18.48 -2.12 9.74
CA ASP A 217 -19.70 -1.33 9.98
C ASP A 217 -20.04 -0.36 8.82
N GLY A 218 -19.18 -0.30 7.81
CA GLY A 218 -19.43 0.41 6.57
C GLY A 218 -18.72 1.77 6.42
N VAL A 219 -19.05 2.46 5.34
CA VAL A 219 -18.28 3.62 4.83
C VAL A 219 -18.29 4.82 5.78
N ASP A 220 -19.38 5.02 6.55
CA ASP A 220 -19.47 6.14 7.48
C ASP A 220 -18.51 5.98 8.67
N GLU A 221 -18.40 4.77 9.21
CA GLU A 221 -17.40 4.46 10.24
C GLU A 221 -15.97 4.52 9.67
N GLU A 222 -15.73 4.03 8.45
CA GLU A 222 -14.43 4.20 7.78
C GLU A 222 -14.03 5.69 7.66
N ASN A 223 -14.98 6.57 7.33
CA ASN A 223 -14.74 8.01 7.22
C ASN A 223 -14.43 8.66 8.57
N LYS A 224 -15.14 8.24 9.64
CA LYS A 224 -14.87 8.70 11.01
C LYS A 224 -13.48 8.28 11.48
N LEU A 225 -13.13 7.00 11.30
CA LEU A 225 -11.81 6.44 11.62
C LEU A 225 -10.69 7.21 10.89
N ARG A 226 -10.85 7.43 9.59
CA ARG A 226 -9.91 8.21 8.78
C ARG A 226 -9.73 9.63 9.32
N TRP A 227 -10.83 10.31 9.67
CA TRP A 227 -10.77 11.69 10.18
C TRP A 227 -10.06 11.74 11.53
N GLN A 228 -10.42 10.83 12.45
CA GLN A 228 -9.80 10.72 13.76
C GLN A 228 -8.31 10.43 13.66
N TYR A 229 -7.91 9.48 12.80
CA TYR A 229 -6.50 9.16 12.56
C TYR A 229 -5.71 10.40 12.15
N LYS A 230 -6.15 11.11 11.10
CA LYS A 230 -5.43 12.26 10.55
C LYS A 230 -5.34 13.40 11.57
N LYS A 231 -6.44 13.68 12.26
CA LYS A 231 -6.48 14.72 13.31
C LYS A 231 -5.53 14.37 14.45
N ASN A 232 -5.63 13.17 15.00
CA ASN A 232 -4.87 12.78 16.19
C ASN A 232 -3.38 12.60 15.87
N TYR A 233 -3.03 12.08 14.69
CA TYR A 233 -1.64 12.02 14.23
C TYR A 233 -1.02 13.42 14.18
N GLU A 234 -1.72 14.38 13.57
CA GLU A 234 -1.22 15.76 13.47
C GLU A 234 -1.06 16.40 14.86
N LEU A 235 -2.07 16.28 15.73
CA LEU A 235 -2.00 16.83 17.08
C LEU A 235 -0.88 16.19 17.91
N ALA A 236 -0.75 14.87 17.89
CA ALA A 236 0.23 14.13 18.68
C ALA A 236 1.67 14.43 18.23
N THR A 237 1.89 14.67 16.93
CA THR A 237 3.23 14.92 16.36
C THR A 237 3.65 16.39 16.39
N ARG A 238 2.73 17.32 16.64
CA ARG A 238 3.02 18.76 16.69
C ARG A 238 3.93 19.12 17.86
N GLU A 239 3.53 18.69 19.06
CA GLU A 239 4.19 19.02 20.33
C GLU A 239 5.08 17.87 20.85
N GLY A 240 4.81 16.64 20.39
CA GLY A 240 5.51 15.45 20.86
C GLY A 240 6.89 15.22 20.25
N LEU A 241 7.33 16.01 19.27
CA LEU A 241 8.57 15.77 18.51
C LEU A 241 9.43 17.02 18.40
N ASP A 242 10.75 16.83 18.52
CA ASP A 242 11.72 17.85 18.17
C ASP A 242 11.93 17.95 16.65
N GLU A 243 12.68 18.96 16.22
CA GLU A 243 12.88 19.25 14.80
C GLU A 243 13.74 18.18 14.09
N ASN A 244 14.73 17.59 14.76
CA ASN A 244 15.57 16.54 14.17
C ASN A 244 14.75 15.27 13.94
N GLN A 245 13.89 14.90 14.88
CA GLN A 245 12.94 13.80 14.72
C GLN A 245 12.01 14.04 13.52
N LYS A 246 11.48 15.26 13.38
CA LYS A 246 10.61 15.62 12.24
C LYS A 246 11.34 15.50 10.90
N LEU A 247 12.60 15.94 10.81
CA LEU A 247 13.41 15.83 9.60
C LEU A 247 13.68 14.35 9.24
N GLU A 248 14.07 13.52 10.20
CA GLU A 248 14.27 12.08 9.98
C GLU A 248 12.99 11.39 9.52
N ILE A 249 11.83 11.74 10.09
CA ILE A 249 10.53 11.21 9.64
C ILE A 249 10.23 11.60 8.19
N ILE A 250 10.57 12.83 7.78
CA ILE A 250 10.38 13.29 6.39
C ILE A 250 11.29 12.49 5.45
N ASP A 251 12.55 12.29 5.82
CA ASP A 251 13.51 11.54 4.99
C ASP A 251 13.08 10.07 4.82
N VAL A 252 12.64 9.42 5.90
CA VAL A 252 12.08 8.06 5.83
C VAL A 252 10.77 8.03 5.02
N SER A 253 9.95 9.09 5.10
CA SER A 253 8.73 9.19 4.27
C SER A 253 9.05 9.23 2.77
N ILE A 254 10.11 9.93 2.37
CA ILE A 254 10.60 9.94 0.98
C ILE A 254 11.09 8.54 0.58
N ALA A 255 11.91 7.91 1.43
CA ALA A 255 12.42 6.56 1.18
C ALA A 255 11.30 5.52 0.98
N ASN A 256 10.19 5.64 1.72
CA ASN A 256 9.02 4.76 1.59
C ASN A 256 8.42 4.76 0.18
N PHE A 257 8.23 5.93 -0.43
CA PHE A 257 7.69 6.02 -1.80
C PHE A 257 8.62 5.34 -2.81
N GLN A 258 9.93 5.56 -2.68
CA GLN A 258 10.92 4.95 -3.55
C GLN A 258 10.92 3.42 -3.38
N ALA A 259 10.95 2.93 -2.14
CA ALA A 259 10.95 1.50 -1.84
C ALA A 259 9.72 0.78 -2.40
N VAL A 260 8.51 1.34 -2.24
CA VAL A 260 7.28 0.75 -2.80
C VAL A 260 7.35 0.64 -4.32
N MET A 261 7.82 1.68 -5.02
CA MET A 261 8.00 1.61 -6.47
C MET A 261 9.03 0.55 -6.87
N ASP A 262 10.12 0.46 -6.11
CA ASP A 262 11.20 -0.47 -6.35
C ASP A 262 10.76 -1.93 -6.22
N ILE A 263 10.02 -2.25 -5.16
CA ILE A 263 9.43 -3.57 -4.89
C ILE A 263 8.45 -3.97 -5.99
N LEU A 264 7.52 -3.08 -6.34
CA LEU A 264 6.56 -3.35 -7.42
C LEU A 264 7.25 -3.44 -8.80
N GLY A 265 8.38 -2.76 -8.96
CA GLY A 265 9.29 -2.92 -10.09
C GLY A 265 9.84 -4.34 -10.17
N GLU A 266 10.47 -4.81 -9.09
CA GLU A 266 11.06 -6.15 -8.97
C GLU A 266 10.02 -7.26 -9.20
N ILE A 267 8.86 -7.17 -8.55
CA ILE A 267 7.74 -8.11 -8.76
C ILE A 267 7.33 -8.12 -10.25
N GLY A 268 7.25 -6.94 -10.88
CA GLY A 268 6.93 -6.84 -12.30
C GLY A 268 7.97 -7.50 -13.21
N GLU A 269 9.25 -7.40 -12.88
CA GLU A 269 10.35 -8.04 -13.63
C GLU A 269 10.34 -9.56 -13.46
N THR A 270 10.14 -10.06 -12.25
CA THR A 270 9.99 -11.50 -11.97
C THR A 270 8.82 -12.09 -12.73
N ASN A 271 7.63 -11.44 -12.65
CA ASN A 271 6.46 -11.87 -13.41
C ASN A 271 6.69 -11.86 -14.92
N LYS A 272 7.38 -10.85 -15.44
CA LYS A 272 7.76 -10.80 -16.86
C LYS A 272 8.67 -11.97 -17.21
N LYS A 273 9.69 -12.27 -16.41
CA LYS A 273 10.60 -13.40 -16.65
C LYS A 273 9.87 -14.73 -16.60
N GLU A 274 8.99 -14.96 -15.63
CA GLU A 274 8.19 -16.19 -15.54
C GLU A 274 7.26 -16.34 -16.75
N LEU A 275 6.60 -15.26 -17.17
CA LEU A 275 5.79 -15.26 -18.39
C LEU A 275 6.63 -15.54 -19.64
N MET A 276 7.85 -15.02 -19.71
CA MET A 276 8.79 -15.21 -20.83
C MET A 276 9.47 -16.59 -20.84
N ASN A 277 9.66 -17.23 -19.68
CA ASN A 277 10.24 -18.57 -19.58
C ASN A 277 9.22 -19.68 -19.85
N ILE A 278 7.91 -19.44 -19.69
CA ILE A 278 6.84 -20.42 -19.94
C ILE A 278 6.28 -20.29 -21.38
N PHE A 279 7.17 -20.15 -22.37
CA PHE A 279 6.82 -20.07 -23.80
C PHE A 279 6.74 -21.50 -24.37
N SER A 280 5.57 -22.13 -24.43
CA SER A 280 4.63 -21.88 -25.53
C SER A 280 3.18 -21.70 -25.09
N PHE A 281 2.78 -22.16 -23.90
CA PHE A 281 1.37 -22.21 -23.53
C PHE A 281 0.87 -20.93 -22.84
N LYS A 282 1.63 -20.39 -21.88
CA LYS A 282 1.20 -19.19 -21.12
C LYS A 282 1.20 -17.93 -21.97
N LEU A 283 2.20 -17.77 -22.85
CA LEU A 283 2.18 -16.71 -23.87
C LEU A 283 1.00 -16.87 -24.83
N LEU A 284 0.71 -18.09 -25.30
CA LEU A 284 -0.45 -18.30 -26.18
C LEU A 284 -1.75 -17.94 -25.46
N THR A 285 -1.93 -18.32 -24.20
CA THR A 285 -3.11 -17.91 -23.42
C THR A 285 -3.10 -16.41 -23.16
N PHE A 286 -1.95 -15.77 -22.94
CA PHE A 286 -1.83 -14.32 -22.79
C PHE A 286 -2.26 -13.60 -24.07
N LEU A 287 -1.70 -13.98 -25.23
CA LEU A 287 -2.06 -13.45 -26.54
C LEU A 287 -3.51 -13.79 -26.91
N SER A 288 -4.00 -14.99 -26.59
CA SER A 288 -5.40 -15.40 -26.80
C SER A 288 -6.38 -14.63 -25.92
N ASN A 289 -6.01 -14.30 -24.69
CA ASN A 289 -6.84 -13.51 -23.80
C ASN A 289 -6.83 -12.05 -24.24
N GLU A 290 -5.67 -11.50 -24.61
CA GLU A 290 -5.59 -10.15 -25.17
C GLU A 290 -6.38 -10.05 -26.50
N TRP A 291 -6.37 -11.10 -27.31
CA TRP A 291 -7.21 -11.23 -28.51
C TRP A 291 -8.71 -11.26 -28.21
N ARG A 292 -9.13 -12.05 -27.21
CA ARG A 292 -10.55 -12.20 -26.82
C ARG A 292 -11.11 -10.95 -26.16
N TYR A 293 -10.34 -10.28 -25.31
CA TYR A 293 -10.85 -9.23 -24.42
C TYR A 293 -10.51 -7.81 -24.88
N ASN A 294 -9.65 -7.62 -25.89
CA ASN A 294 -9.42 -6.30 -26.46
C ASN A 294 -10.56 -5.90 -27.41
N GLN A 295 -11.43 -5.00 -26.94
CA GLN A 295 -12.58 -4.45 -27.69
C GLN A 295 -12.18 -3.34 -28.68
N LYS A 296 -10.92 -2.86 -28.67
CA LYS A 296 -10.46 -1.80 -29.56
C LYS A 296 -10.08 -2.29 -30.97
N LEU A 297 -9.91 -3.59 -31.14
CA LEU A 297 -9.55 -4.19 -32.44
C LEU A 297 -10.83 -4.70 -33.13
N SER A 298 -11.08 -4.23 -34.35
CA SER A 298 -12.18 -4.73 -35.17
C SER A 298 -11.98 -6.21 -35.51
N SER A 299 -13.08 -6.91 -35.82
CA SER A 299 -13.04 -8.34 -36.19
C SER A 299 -12.12 -8.60 -37.39
N GLU A 300 -12.05 -7.66 -38.33
CA GLU A 300 -11.22 -7.73 -39.54
C GLU A 300 -9.73 -7.64 -39.22
N VAL A 301 -9.33 -6.73 -38.31
CA VAL A 301 -7.93 -6.62 -37.86
C VAL A 301 -7.51 -7.86 -37.08
N LYS A 302 -8.43 -8.43 -36.29
CA LYS A 302 -8.20 -9.73 -35.65
C LYS A 302 -7.95 -10.79 -36.73
N GLN A 303 -8.85 -10.99 -37.70
CA GLN A 303 -8.62 -11.99 -38.76
C GLN A 303 -7.30 -11.82 -39.53
N ALA A 304 -6.93 -10.59 -39.89
CA ALA A 304 -5.67 -10.30 -40.57
C ALA A 304 -4.43 -10.68 -39.73
N LEU A 305 -4.46 -10.40 -38.42
CA LEU A 305 -3.38 -10.79 -37.51
C LEU A 305 -3.28 -12.31 -37.33
N ALA A 306 -4.40 -13.04 -37.33
CA ALA A 306 -4.39 -14.51 -37.25
C ALA A 306 -3.72 -15.11 -38.49
N ILE A 307 -4.05 -14.57 -39.66
CA ILE A 307 -3.46 -14.98 -40.93
C ILE A 307 -1.95 -14.67 -40.91
N ALA A 308 -1.54 -13.49 -40.43
CA ALA A 308 -0.12 -13.13 -40.31
C ALA A 308 0.65 -14.06 -39.36
N VAL A 309 0.10 -14.36 -38.19
CA VAL A 309 0.71 -15.30 -37.23
C VAL A 309 0.80 -16.70 -37.81
N PHE A 310 -0.25 -17.17 -38.49
CA PHE A 310 -0.22 -18.46 -39.18
C PHE A 310 0.87 -18.49 -40.26
N PHE A 311 0.99 -17.42 -41.06
CA PHE A 311 2.00 -17.32 -42.12
C PHE A 311 3.43 -17.29 -41.57
N ILE A 312 3.66 -16.57 -40.46
CA ILE A 312 4.96 -16.55 -39.76
C ILE A 312 5.32 -17.94 -39.22
N ASN A 313 4.37 -18.64 -38.59
CA ASN A 313 4.60 -20.00 -38.11
C ASN A 313 4.86 -20.97 -39.26
N PHE A 314 4.12 -20.85 -40.36
CA PHE A 314 4.33 -21.65 -41.56
C PHE A 314 5.72 -21.40 -42.16
N LEU A 315 6.15 -20.14 -42.27
CA LEU A 315 7.49 -19.78 -42.74
C LEU A 315 8.57 -20.33 -41.82
N MET A 316 8.41 -20.18 -40.50
CA MET A 316 9.33 -20.75 -39.51
C MET A 316 9.46 -22.26 -39.70
N ILE A 317 8.34 -23.00 -39.73
CA ILE A 317 8.35 -24.46 -39.96
C ILE A 317 9.01 -24.81 -41.29
N TYR A 318 8.68 -24.10 -42.37
CA TYR A 318 9.27 -24.30 -43.68
C TYR A 318 10.79 -24.10 -43.67
N PHE A 319 11.30 -23.03 -43.05
CA PHE A 319 12.73 -22.78 -42.94
C PHE A 319 13.43 -23.81 -42.05
N THR A 320 12.82 -24.23 -40.94
CA THR A 320 13.38 -25.27 -40.08
C THR A 320 13.46 -26.62 -40.82
N LEU A 321 12.40 -27.01 -41.52
CA LEU A 321 12.38 -28.24 -42.32
C LEU A 321 13.38 -28.16 -43.48
N ARG A 322 13.47 -27.01 -44.17
CA ARG A 322 14.46 -26.80 -45.23
C ARG A 322 15.90 -26.92 -44.72
N THR A 323 16.19 -26.43 -43.52
CA THR A 323 17.54 -26.50 -42.93
C THR A 323 17.91 -27.90 -42.44
N ILE A 324 16.92 -28.75 -42.15
CA ILE A 324 17.13 -30.12 -41.67
C ILE A 324 17.24 -31.12 -42.83
N PHE A 325 16.50 -30.90 -43.93
CA PHE A 325 16.37 -31.86 -45.03
C PHE A 325 17.14 -31.48 -46.31
N TRP A 326 17.86 -30.35 -46.33
CA TRP A 326 18.71 -29.88 -47.43
C TRP A 326 20.00 -29.25 -46.90
#